data_AF-A0A7J2MIN9-F1
#
_entry.id   AF-A0A7J2MIN9-F1
#
_cell.length_a   1.000
_cell.length_b   1.000
_cell.length_c   1.000
_cell.angle_alpha   90.00
_cell.angle_beta   90.00
_cell.angle_gamma   90.00
#
_symmetry.space_group_name_H-M   'P 1'
#
loop_
_entity.id
_entity.type
_entity.pdbx_description
1 polymer ?
#
loop_
_entity_poly.entity_id
_entity_poly.type
_entity_poly.pdbx_seq_one_letter_code
_entity_poly.pdbx_strand_id
1 'polypeptide(L)'
;MTLDDTDREILAILEQDDATPSAALAEKLGITEGEVEDRIGRLADTRTKILVVDDEPDTLLPLTRALEADNYAVVGAVDGAEALLKVSNETPDLILLDLMLPKLNGYEVC
;
A
#
# COMPACT_ATOMS: atom_id res chain seq x y z
N MET A 1 2.37 -2.18 12.35
CA MET A 1 1.04 -2.37 12.97
C MET A 1 0.84 -3.87 13.15
N THR A 2 0.63 -4.38 14.36
CA THR A 2 0.45 -5.83 14.59
C THR A 2 -0.99 -6.22 14.30
N LEU A 3 -1.21 -7.02 13.27
CA LEU A 3 -2.52 -7.63 12.97
C LEU A 3 -2.93 -8.55 14.13
N ASP A 4 -4.11 -8.32 14.69
CA ASP A 4 -4.71 -9.21 15.68
C ASP A 4 -5.41 -10.42 15.01
N ASP A 5 -5.89 -11.37 15.79
CA ASP A 5 -6.49 -12.60 15.25
C ASP A 5 -7.79 -12.31 14.47
N THR A 6 -8.54 -11.28 14.87
CA THR A 6 -9.75 -10.85 14.17
C THR A 6 -9.43 -10.19 12.83
N ASP A 7 -8.37 -9.38 12.76
CA ASP A 7 -7.89 -8.79 11.51
C ASP A 7 -7.52 -9.89 10.49
N ARG A 8 -6.86 -10.96 10.94
CA ARG A 8 -6.51 -12.11 10.07
C ARG A 8 -7.75 -12.84 9.55
N GLU A 9 -8.77 -13.02 10.38
CA GLU A 9 -10.01 -13.68 9.95
C GLU A 9 -10.80 -12.81 8.96
N ILE A 10 -10.88 -11.49 9.17
CA ILE A 10 -11.48 -10.55 8.21
C ILE A 10 -10.76 -10.66 6.86
N LEU A 11 -9.43 -10.64 6.87
CA LEU A 11 -8.62 -10.79 5.66
C LEU A 11 -8.88 -12.11 4.94
N ALA A 12 -8.86 -13.23 5.65
CA ALA A 12 -9.09 -14.54 5.05
C ALA A 12 -10.48 -14.67 4.40
N ILE A 13 -11.49 -13.99 4.94
CA ILE A 13 -12.83 -13.97 4.36
C ILE A 13 -12.87 -13.08 3.11
N LEU A 14 -12.26 -11.89 3.17
CA LEU A 14 -12.20 -10.98 2.02
C LEU A 14 -11.35 -11.53 0.87
N GLU A 15 -10.32 -12.34 1.15
CA GLU A 15 -9.54 -13.06 0.13
C GLU A 15 -10.37 -14.13 -0.61
N GLN A 16 -11.38 -14.69 0.05
CA GLN A 16 -12.28 -15.69 -0.55
C GLN A 16 -13.43 -15.03 -1.31
N ASP A 17 -13.97 -13.93 -0.76
CA ASP A 17 -15.09 -13.18 -1.32
C ASP A 17 -15.03 -11.71 -0.90
N ASP A 18 -14.51 -10.86 -1.78
CA ASP A 18 -14.32 -9.43 -1.58
C ASP A 18 -15.64 -8.64 -1.50
N ALA A 19 -16.75 -9.25 -1.92
CA ALA A 19 -18.09 -8.67 -1.87
C ALA A 19 -18.82 -8.99 -0.56
N THR A 20 -18.18 -9.67 0.39
CA THR A 20 -18.79 -10.01 1.68
C THR A 20 -19.18 -8.73 2.45
N PRO A 21 -20.48 -8.53 2.77
CA PRO A 21 -20.92 -7.36 3.53
C PRO A 21 -20.35 -7.32 4.95
N SER A 22 -20.08 -6.12 5.47
CA SER A 22 -19.63 -5.89 6.86
C SER A 22 -20.54 -6.55 7.90
N ALA A 23 -21.86 -6.55 7.69
CA ALA A 23 -22.82 -7.25 8.53
C ALA A 23 -22.60 -8.78 8.63
N ALA A 24 -22.23 -9.44 7.51
CA ALA A 24 -22.01 -10.89 7.49
C ALA A 24 -20.70 -11.28 8.18
N LEU A 25 -19.68 -10.43 8.08
CA LEU A 25 -18.43 -10.54 8.82
C LEU A 25 -18.67 -10.37 10.32
N ALA A 26 -19.49 -9.38 10.71
CA ALA A 26 -19.83 -9.10 12.11
C ALA A 26 -20.50 -10.32 12.79
N GLU A 27 -21.44 -10.97 12.10
CA GLU A 27 -22.12 -12.17 12.60
C GLU A 27 -21.14 -13.35 12.78
N LYS A 28 -20.24 -13.58 11.82
CA LYS A 28 -19.26 -14.67 11.87
C LYS A 28 -18.21 -14.50 12.96
N LEU A 29 -17.79 -13.26 13.19
CA LEU A 29 -16.69 -12.91 14.09
C LEU A 29 -17.18 -12.58 15.51
N GLY A 30 -18.50 -12.48 15.72
CA GLY A 30 -19.09 -12.15 17.02
C GLY A 30 -18.79 -10.72 17.49
N ILE A 31 -18.54 -9.80 16.55
CA ILE A 31 -18.26 -8.37 16.80
C ILE A 31 -19.33 -7.49 16.16
N THR A 32 -19.29 -6.19 16.41
CA THR A 32 -20.28 -5.26 15.82
C THR A 32 -19.92 -4.89 14.38
N GLU A 33 -20.92 -4.56 13.56
CA GLU A 33 -20.73 -4.10 12.17
C GLU A 33 -19.83 -2.86 12.11
N GLY A 34 -19.99 -1.92 13.03
CA GLY A 34 -19.11 -0.74 13.11
C GLY A 34 -17.65 -1.08 13.40
N GLU A 35 -17.38 -2.08 14.25
CA GLU A 35 -16.01 -2.55 14.48
C GLU A 35 -15.42 -3.24 13.24
N VAL A 36 -16.24 -3.97 12.49
CA VAL A 36 -15.84 -4.55 11.20
C VAL A 36 -15.51 -3.46 10.20
N GLU A 37 -16.36 -2.44 10.05
CA GLU A 37 -16.10 -1.33 9.13
C GLU A 37 -14.83 -0.56 9.50
N ASP A 38 -14.61 -0.28 10.78
CA ASP A 38 -13.38 0.35 11.27
C ASP A 38 -12.14 -0.53 11.03
N ARG A 39 -12.28 -1.86 11.10
CA ARG A 39 -11.20 -2.81 10.79
C ARG A 39 -10.96 -2.90 9.29
N ILE A 40 -11.99 -3.09 8.48
CA ILE A 40 -11.92 -3.10 7.02
C ILE A 40 -11.32 -1.79 6.51
N GLY A 41 -11.74 -0.64 7.04
CA GLY A 41 -11.18 0.66 6.71
C GLY A 41 -9.68 0.77 7.03
N ARG A 42 -9.22 0.12 8.11
CA ARG A 42 -7.79 -0.01 8.43
C ARG A 42 -7.06 -1.04 7.56
N LEU A 43 -7.78 -2.03 7.04
CA LEU A 43 -7.29 -3.09 6.15
C LEU A 43 -7.47 -2.74 4.66
N ALA A 44 -7.98 -1.54 4.34
CA ALA A 44 -8.59 -1.20 3.05
C ALA A 44 -7.64 -1.20 1.83
N ASP A 45 -6.35 -1.45 2.02
CA ASP A 45 -5.49 -1.92 0.96
C ASP A 45 -4.45 -2.86 1.55
N THR A 46 -4.65 -4.16 1.35
CA THR A 46 -3.74 -5.21 1.83
C THR A 46 -2.54 -5.39 0.90
N ARG A 47 -2.59 -4.77 -0.28
CA ARG A 47 -1.51 -4.84 -1.24
C ARG A 47 -0.32 -4.11 -0.66
N THR A 48 0.84 -4.76 -0.72
CA THR A 48 2.10 -4.13 -0.32
C THR A 48 2.28 -2.85 -1.13
N LYS A 49 2.46 -1.73 -0.44
CA LYS A 49 2.56 -0.42 -1.07
C LYS A 49 4.02 -0.12 -1.41
N ILE A 50 4.31 0.12 -2.68
CA ILE A 50 5.65 0.40 -3.20
C ILE A 50 5.72 1.83 -3.70
N LEU A 51 6.68 2.60 -3.20
CA LEU A 51 7.04 3.91 -3.75
C LEU A 51 8.18 3.73 -4.77
N VAL A 52 7.96 4.12 -6.02
CA VAL A 52 8.98 4.11 -7.08
C VAL A 52 9.42 5.54 -7.35
N VAL A 53 10.73 5.80 -7.32
CA VAL A 53 11.31 7.14 -7.49
C VAL A 53 12.28 7.13 -8.67
N ASP A 54 11.91 7.80 -9.75
CA ASP A 54 12.66 7.85 -11.01
C ASP A 54 12.25 9.12 -11.80
N ASP A 55 13.21 9.92 -12.27
CA ASP A 55 12.92 11.16 -13.00
C ASP A 55 12.63 10.92 -14.49
N GLU A 56 12.86 9.71 -15.00
CA GLU A 56 12.57 9.32 -16.35
C GLU A 56 11.15 8.71 -16.46
N PRO A 57 10.16 9.41 -17.05
CA PRO A 57 8.80 8.90 -17.17
C PRO A 57 8.71 7.63 -18.01
N ASP A 58 9.65 7.43 -18.93
CA ASP A 58 9.77 6.24 -19.77
C ASP A 58 10.18 4.99 -18.98
N THR A 59 10.75 5.15 -17.78
CA THR A 59 11.09 4.06 -16.85
C THR A 59 10.03 3.96 -15.75
N LEU A 60 9.61 5.10 -15.18
CA LEU A 60 8.64 5.16 -14.09
C LEU A 60 7.29 4.53 -14.47
N LEU A 61 6.74 4.85 -15.64
CA LEU A 61 5.40 4.41 -16.04
C LEU A 61 5.33 2.90 -16.32
N PRO A 62 6.24 2.29 -17.10
CA PRO A 62 6.23 0.84 -17.31
C PRO A 62 6.48 0.05 -16.03
N LEU A 63 7.40 0.51 -15.16
CA LEU A 63 7.68 -0.16 -13.88
C LEU A 63 6.48 -0.12 -12.94
N THR A 64 5.84 1.05 -12.83
CA THR A 64 4.60 1.20 -12.04
C THR A 64 3.53 0.23 -12.52
N ARG A 65 3.27 0.17 -13.84
CA ARG A 65 2.28 -0.74 -14.42
C ARG A 65 2.61 -2.21 -14.22
N ALA A 66 3.88 -2.58 -14.29
CA ALA A 66 4.31 -3.96 -14.07
C ALA A 66 4.04 -4.39 -12.61
N LEU A 67 4.37 -3.53 -11.64
CA LEU A 67 4.11 -3.78 -10.23
C LEU A 67 2.60 -3.78 -9.91
N GLU A 68 1.84 -2.86 -10.49
CA GLU A 68 0.37 -2.87 -10.35
C GLU A 68 -0.25 -4.16 -10.92
N ALA A 69 0.28 -4.68 -12.04
CA ALA A 69 -0.17 -5.95 -12.63
C ALA A 69 0.14 -7.16 -11.73
N ASP A 70 1.19 -7.08 -10.91
CA ASP A 70 1.54 -8.06 -9.88
C ASP A 70 0.78 -7.84 -8.55
N ASN A 71 -0.28 -7.04 -8.57
CA ASN A 71 -1.16 -6.75 -7.43
C ASN A 71 -0.50 -5.94 -6.29
N TYR A 72 0.48 -5.10 -6.60
CA TYR A 72 1.02 -4.11 -5.67
C TYR A 72 0.21 -2.79 -5.73
N ALA A 73 0.15 -2.07 -4.62
CA ALA A 73 -0.28 -0.68 -4.61
C ALA A 73 0.95 0.19 -4.91
N VAL A 74 0.97 0.93 -6.01
CA VAL A 74 2.19 1.62 -6.44
C VAL A 74 1.98 3.12 -6.46
N VAL A 75 2.96 3.85 -5.94
CA VAL A 75 3.01 5.31 -5.99
C VAL A 75 4.31 5.69 -6.68
N GLY A 76 4.25 6.45 -7.77
CA GLY A 76 5.45 6.98 -8.45
C GLY A 76 5.84 8.36 -7.91
N ALA A 77 7.12 8.71 -7.92
CA ALA A 77 7.64 10.05 -7.67
C ALA A 77 8.75 10.37 -8.68
N VAL A 78 8.84 11.63 -9.13
CA VAL A 78 9.81 12.04 -10.16
C VAL A 78 11.06 12.68 -9.61
N ASP A 79 11.11 12.94 -8.30
CA ASP A 79 12.29 13.44 -7.61
C ASP A 79 12.27 13.09 -6.12
N GLY A 80 13.37 13.36 -5.42
CA GLY A 80 13.49 13.07 -4.00
C GLY A 80 12.62 13.93 -3.10
N ALA A 81 12.25 15.15 -3.50
CA ALA A 81 11.38 16.01 -2.68
C ALA A 81 9.94 15.49 -2.69
N GLU A 82 9.45 15.09 -3.86
CA GLU A 82 8.17 14.41 -4.02
C GLU A 82 8.18 13.06 -3.29
N ALA A 83 9.28 12.30 -3.38
CA ALA A 83 9.42 11.04 -2.66
C ALA A 83 9.30 11.22 -1.14
N LEU A 84 10.00 12.19 -0.55
CA LEU A 84 9.93 12.46 0.89
C LEU A 84 8.51 12.85 1.36
N LEU A 85 7.80 13.66 0.57
CA LEU A 85 6.41 14.01 0.85
C LEU A 85 5.51 12.76 0.79
N LYS A 86 5.74 11.89 -0.20
CA LYS A 86 4.96 10.66 -0.38
C LYS A 86 5.26 9.61 0.70
N VAL A 87 6.49 9.45 1.15
CA VAL A 87 6.81 8.56 2.28
C VAL A 87 6.00 8.93 3.51
N SER A 88 5.89 10.22 3.80
CA SER A 88 5.17 10.72 4.98
C SER A 88 3.65 10.53 4.88
N ASN A 89 3.08 10.70 3.69
CA ASN A 89 1.62 10.65 3.48
C ASN A 89 1.10 9.25 3.16
N GLU A 90 1.88 8.45 2.45
CA GLU A 90 1.44 7.16 1.89
C GLU A 90 1.91 5.97 2.71
N THR A 91 2.90 6.16 3.58
CA THR A 91 3.53 5.10 4.41
C THR A 91 3.83 3.83 3.61
N PRO A 92 4.68 3.91 2.55
CA PRO A 92 5.00 2.76 1.73
C PRO A 92 5.77 1.69 2.53
N ASP A 93 5.54 0.42 2.18
CA ASP A 93 6.23 -0.73 2.77
C ASP A 93 7.64 -0.93 2.17
N LEU A 94 7.82 -0.49 0.92
CA LEU A 94 9.07 -0.57 0.17
C LEU A 94 9.28 0.69 -0.69
N ILE A 95 10.53 1.11 -0.83
CA ILE A 95 10.92 2.21 -1.73
C ILE A 95 11.92 1.67 -2.76
N LEU A 96 11.63 1.85 -4.05
CA LEU A 96 12.53 1.63 -5.16
C LEU A 96 13.04 2.99 -5.63
N LEU A 97 14.33 3.27 -5.40
CA LEU A 97 14.96 4.56 -5.67
C LEU A 97 15.98 4.41 -6.79
N ASP A 98 15.84 5.19 -7.87
CA ASP A 98 16.91 5.34 -8.84
C ASP A 98 18.09 6.11 -8.22
N LEU A 99 19.30 5.58 -8.45
CA LEU A 99 20.55 6.14 -7.95
C LEU A 99 21.10 7.23 -8.87
N MET A 100 20.61 7.32 -10.10
CA MET A 100 21.08 8.28 -11.11
C MET A 100 20.30 9.59 -11.13
N LEU A 101 19.35 9.79 -10.19
CA LEU A 101 18.56 11.01 -10.05
C LEU A 101 19.44 12.28 -10.03
N PRO A 102 19.29 13.19 -11.01
CA PRO A 102 20.02 14.44 -11.02
C PRO A 102 19.52 15.37 -9.91
N LYS A 103 20.47 15.99 -9.19
CA LYS A 103 20.29 17.01 -8.13
C LYS A 103 20.04 16.52 -6.70
N LEU A 104 19.92 15.21 -6.46
CA LEU A 104 20.06 14.65 -5.11
C LEU A 104 21.32 13.78 -5.05
N ASN A 105 22.28 14.13 -4.19
CA ASN A 105 23.30 13.18 -3.82
C ASN A 105 22.58 12.08 -3.02
N GLY A 106 22.38 10.89 -3.61
CA GLY A 106 21.67 9.76 -2.99
C GLY A 106 22.22 9.28 -1.63
N TYR A 107 23.31 9.90 -1.15
CA TYR A 107 23.88 9.73 0.19
C TYR A 107 23.18 10.52 1.30
N GLU A 108 22.30 11.48 0.99
CA GLU A 108 21.58 12.28 2.02
C GLU A 108 20.22 11.68 2.43
N VAL A 109 19.83 10.56 1.81
CA VAL A 109 18.53 9.89 2.02
C VAL A 109 18.63 8.65 2.92
N CYS A 110 19.83 8.18 3.27
CA CYS A 110 20.04 7.04 4.18
C CYS A 110 20.17 7.45 5.64
#